data_AF-A0A6J6HW99-F1
#
_entry.id   AF-A0A6J6HW99-F1
#
_cell.length_a   1.000
_cell.length_b   1.000
_cell.length_c   1.000
_cell.angle_alpha   90.00
_cell.angle_beta   90.00
_cell.angle_gamma   90.00
#
_symmetry.space_group_name_H-M   'P 1'
#
loop_
_entity.id
_entity.type
_entity.pdbx_description
1 polymer ?
#
loop_
_entity_poly.entity_id
_entity_poly.type
_entity_poly.pdbx_seq_one_letter_code
_entity_poly.pdbx_strand_id
1 'polypeptide(L)'
;MSDVFRVAEQLRALSDYEIARLVKRCQINASPAKDFFDLASSFLQTKAQDAWLTSANRNTLQELLASSEIEESVGTATSADPNFELALKRIKSDAKLAQLIRERCSPAEHPVATKATKTVSSQDLADSGIRAFLTVLAISEFAYELEHRYLREIGKQGLALPDVKLFSAHLGIDGDQVKQLWEIARLTGVLTSLDNRWVLGPNAATWFSSNTEARWQTLCDTWLALLGSDANGDLKSNFADLESVSLGRSLEWIYPLSDALGASKQLRLTDFAEAIGLTSHGLPQPWFGKVIEGQAKAAQSSIKAHFPATSNRIIVQADLSVIAPGPLALDIEKKLRAFLEADKVGLASHFRISALSLSYALETGLAVDQIQSTLVELSGKALPQPVEYLLADVARRFGRLRVVADESGVSSFIEVHEPALAIELANDLRLRSLGLRQIEQLRLFTKFSTDVAYYTLRENGHLAVRVTAKGKIVSPEKIAFGAQAVSPVNPIEVTLAKLRAADSSAGSSDDDTKLRQVQLAIKNKANIRVVYVGRDGGEYEFVLEPIGLANGRLRGRDRKADIERTLPLANITKLELT
;
A
#
# COMPACT_ATOMS: atom_id res chain seq x y z
N MET A 1 -19.28 18.50 -31.35
CA MET A 1 -19.33 17.30 -30.47
C MET A 1 -18.83 17.72 -29.10
N SER A 2 -19.62 17.57 -28.03
CA SER A 2 -19.18 17.99 -26.68
C SER A 2 -17.92 17.23 -26.27
N ASP A 3 -16.94 17.91 -25.68
CA ASP A 3 -15.69 17.27 -25.21
C ASP A 3 -15.96 16.09 -24.25
N VAL A 4 -17.07 16.13 -23.50
CA VAL A 4 -17.50 15.02 -22.63
C VAL A 4 -17.77 13.74 -23.43
N PHE A 5 -18.43 13.87 -24.59
CA PHE A 5 -18.80 12.74 -25.42
C PHE A 5 -17.57 12.08 -26.05
N ARG A 6 -16.69 12.89 -26.62
CA ARG A 6 -15.43 12.44 -27.21
C ARG A 6 -14.55 11.70 -26.19
N VAL A 7 -14.37 12.29 -25.00
CA VAL A 7 -13.59 11.66 -23.92
C VAL A 7 -14.24 10.36 -23.44
N ALA A 8 -15.58 10.32 -23.33
CA ALA A 8 -16.29 9.09 -22.95
C ALA A 8 -16.08 7.96 -23.98
N GLU A 9 -16.11 8.25 -25.28
CA GLU A 9 -15.82 7.26 -26.32
C GLU A 9 -14.37 6.78 -26.30
N GLN A 10 -13.41 7.69 -26.12
CA GLN A 10 -11.99 7.32 -25.97
C GLN A 10 -11.77 6.44 -24.73
N LEU A 11 -12.37 6.78 -23.59
CA LEU A 11 -12.31 5.96 -22.38
C LEU A 11 -12.93 4.57 -22.60
N ARG A 12 -14.02 4.45 -23.37
CA ARG A 12 -14.59 3.14 -23.69
C ARG A 12 -13.64 2.25 -24.48
N ALA A 13 -12.85 2.83 -25.38
CA ALA A 13 -11.92 2.10 -26.23
C ALA A 13 -10.65 1.60 -25.49
N LEU A 14 -10.30 2.24 -24.37
CA LEU A 14 -9.15 1.84 -23.54
C LEU A 14 -9.46 0.61 -22.70
N SER A 15 -8.43 -0.13 -22.30
CA SER A 15 -8.53 -1.21 -21.31
C SER A 15 -8.77 -0.65 -19.89
N ASP A 16 -9.30 -1.48 -18.99
CA ASP A 16 -9.51 -1.09 -17.59
C ASP A 16 -8.20 -0.74 -16.88
N TYR A 17 -7.10 -1.39 -17.25
CA TYR A 17 -5.76 -1.05 -16.75
C TYR A 17 -5.34 0.37 -17.17
N GLU A 18 -5.54 0.73 -18.43
CA GLU A 18 -5.21 2.07 -18.96
C GLU A 18 -6.08 3.15 -18.31
N ILE A 19 -7.38 2.91 -18.16
CA ILE A 19 -8.27 3.87 -17.47
C ILE A 19 -7.85 4.02 -16.01
N ALA A 20 -7.56 2.92 -15.32
CA ALA A 20 -7.10 2.97 -13.93
C ALA A 20 -5.79 3.78 -13.79
N ARG A 21 -4.85 3.63 -14.73
CA ARG A 21 -3.63 4.44 -14.80
C ARG A 21 -3.95 5.93 -14.99
N LEU A 22 -4.86 6.27 -15.91
CA LEU A 22 -5.28 7.66 -16.16
C LEU A 22 -5.99 8.29 -14.95
N VAL A 23 -6.92 7.57 -14.33
CA VAL A 23 -7.63 8.02 -13.12
C VAL A 23 -6.64 8.32 -11.99
N LYS A 24 -5.67 7.44 -11.77
CA LYS A 24 -4.60 7.66 -10.78
C LYS A 24 -3.74 8.87 -11.13
N ARG A 25 -3.33 8.99 -12.40
CA ARG A 25 -2.50 10.09 -12.92
C ARG A 25 -3.17 11.46 -12.74
N CYS A 26 -4.47 11.55 -13.06
CA CYS A 26 -5.27 12.76 -12.92
C CYS A 26 -5.83 12.99 -11.50
N GLN A 27 -5.51 12.12 -10.53
CA GLN A 27 -6.01 12.18 -9.14
C GLN A 27 -7.55 12.25 -9.05
N ILE A 28 -8.24 11.54 -9.94
CA ILE A 28 -9.71 11.54 -10.01
C ILE A 28 -10.26 10.52 -8.99
N ASN A 29 -11.25 10.95 -8.20
CA ASN A 29 -12.06 10.00 -7.44
C ASN A 29 -13.12 9.40 -8.39
N ALA A 30 -12.88 8.18 -8.88
CA ALA A 30 -13.80 7.49 -9.78
C ALA A 30 -15.04 6.91 -9.07
N SER A 31 -15.00 6.71 -7.75
CA SER A 31 -16.07 6.05 -6.97
C SER A 31 -17.50 6.57 -7.19
N PRO A 32 -17.76 7.89 -7.35
CA PRO A 32 -19.11 8.40 -7.60
C PRO A 32 -19.61 8.26 -9.05
N ALA A 33 -18.75 7.87 -10.01
CA ALA A 33 -19.13 7.77 -11.41
C ALA A 33 -20.12 6.62 -11.64
N LYS A 34 -21.24 6.91 -12.32
CA LYS A 34 -22.28 5.91 -12.65
C LYS A 34 -22.15 5.37 -14.06
N ASP A 35 -21.58 6.15 -14.97
CA ASP A 35 -21.30 5.79 -16.35
C ASP A 35 -20.00 6.45 -16.85
N PHE A 36 -19.60 6.15 -18.09
CA PHE A 36 -18.42 6.74 -18.71
C PHE A 36 -18.52 8.26 -18.95
N PHE A 37 -19.72 8.84 -18.97
CA PHE A 37 -19.91 10.28 -19.13
C PHE A 37 -19.65 11.05 -17.82
N ASP A 38 -20.07 10.51 -16.68
CA ASP A 38 -19.72 11.02 -15.36
C ASP A 38 -18.20 10.95 -15.12
N LEU A 39 -17.56 9.85 -15.55
CA LEU A 39 -16.11 9.72 -15.50
C LEU A 39 -15.42 10.74 -16.42
N ALA A 40 -15.85 10.88 -17.68
CA ALA A 40 -15.33 11.85 -18.64
C ALA A 40 -15.48 13.31 -18.15
N SER A 41 -16.60 13.63 -17.50
CA SER A 41 -16.83 14.94 -16.89
C SER A 41 -15.81 15.25 -15.79
N SER A 42 -15.31 14.23 -15.08
CA SER A 42 -14.27 14.40 -14.06
C SER A 42 -12.91 14.73 -14.67
N PHE A 43 -12.57 14.16 -15.83
CA PHE A 43 -11.34 14.50 -16.57
C PHE A 43 -11.34 15.92 -17.13
N LEU A 44 -12.51 16.51 -17.37
CA LEU A 44 -12.66 17.88 -17.86
C LEU A 44 -12.45 18.95 -16.77
N GLN A 45 -12.41 18.57 -15.49
CA GLN A 45 -12.16 19.51 -14.41
C GLN A 45 -10.74 20.05 -14.48
N THR A 46 -10.57 21.36 -14.25
CA THR A 46 -9.25 22.02 -14.24
C THR A 46 -8.25 21.30 -13.34
N LYS A 47 -8.69 20.84 -12.16
CA LYS A 47 -7.86 20.07 -11.22
C LYS A 47 -7.32 18.77 -11.82
N ALA A 48 -8.11 18.04 -12.59
CA ALA A 48 -7.69 16.79 -13.22
C ALA A 48 -6.69 17.05 -14.35
N GLN A 49 -6.90 18.12 -15.10
CA GLN A 49 -5.98 18.57 -16.15
C GLN A 49 -4.66 19.08 -15.57
N ASP A 50 -4.71 19.85 -14.47
CA ASP A 50 -3.52 20.29 -13.74
C ASP A 50 -2.73 19.08 -13.26
N ALA A 51 -3.38 18.13 -12.58
CA ALA A 51 -2.74 16.90 -12.12
C ALA A 51 -2.10 16.10 -13.27
N TRP A 52 -2.77 16.03 -14.43
CA TRP A 52 -2.20 15.39 -15.61
C TRP A 52 -0.94 16.12 -16.10
N LEU A 53 -0.99 17.44 -16.25
CA LEU A 53 0.16 18.27 -16.67
C LEU A 53 1.34 18.16 -15.70
N THR A 54 1.09 18.21 -14.39
CA THR A 54 2.10 18.03 -13.33
C THR A 54 2.77 16.65 -13.39
N SER A 55 2.03 15.64 -13.85
CA SER A 55 2.51 14.26 -13.99
C SER A 55 3.09 13.94 -15.37
N ALA A 56 3.04 14.87 -16.33
CA ALA A 56 3.60 14.68 -17.67
C ALA A 56 5.11 14.87 -17.63
N ASN A 57 5.83 13.92 -18.24
CA ASN A 57 7.27 14.04 -18.36
C ASN A 57 7.64 15.11 -19.40
N ARG A 58 8.90 15.54 -19.38
CA ARG A 58 9.44 16.58 -20.26
C ARG A 58 9.18 16.29 -21.74
N ASN A 59 9.35 15.04 -22.19
CA ASN A 59 9.11 14.66 -23.60
C ASN A 59 7.64 14.88 -23.99
N THR A 60 6.69 14.43 -23.16
CA THR A 60 5.25 14.65 -23.40
C THR A 60 4.93 16.15 -23.47
N LEU A 61 5.52 16.98 -22.60
CA LEU A 61 5.30 18.42 -22.59
C LEU A 61 5.90 19.12 -23.82
N GLN A 62 7.07 18.67 -24.29
CA GLN A 62 7.70 19.17 -25.51
C GLN A 62 6.88 18.77 -26.76
N GLU A 63 6.39 17.54 -26.84
CA GLU A 63 5.48 17.08 -27.90
C GLU A 63 4.20 17.91 -27.93
N LEU A 64 3.66 18.24 -26.77
CA LEU A 64 2.47 19.07 -26.65
C LEU A 64 2.73 20.50 -27.14
N LEU A 65 3.85 21.11 -26.74
CA LEU A 65 4.27 22.43 -27.24
C LEU A 65 4.43 22.43 -28.76
N ALA A 66 5.17 21.46 -29.31
CA ALA A 66 5.35 21.34 -30.76
C ALA A 66 4.01 21.20 -31.49
N SER A 67 3.10 20.38 -30.96
CA SER A 67 1.75 20.20 -31.50
C SER A 67 0.87 21.45 -31.39
N SER A 68 1.16 22.35 -30.44
CA SER A 68 0.43 23.60 -30.27
C SER A 68 0.79 24.64 -31.32
N GLU A 69 2.02 24.57 -31.86
CA GLU A 69 2.58 25.49 -32.85
C GLU A 69 2.24 25.10 -34.30
N ILE A 70 1.77 23.87 -34.53
CA ILE A 70 1.30 23.41 -35.85
C ILE A 70 -0.11 23.98 -36.11
N GLU A 71 -0.20 24.95 -37.02
CA GLU A 71 -1.44 25.45 -37.61
C GLU A 71 -2.00 24.40 -38.58
N GLU A 72 -2.96 23.60 -38.11
CA GLU A 72 -3.85 22.64 -38.81
C GLU A 72 -3.38 21.96 -40.12
N SER A 73 -3.57 20.63 -40.13
CA SER A 73 -3.59 19.70 -41.27
C SER A 73 -2.28 18.98 -41.62
N VAL A 74 -2.03 17.85 -40.97
CA VAL A 74 -1.84 16.53 -41.61
C VAL A 74 -2.12 15.47 -40.54
N GLY A 75 -3.04 14.54 -40.84
CA GLY A 75 -3.38 13.32 -40.09
C GLY A 75 -2.89 13.25 -38.65
N THR A 76 -3.75 13.66 -37.70
CA THR A 76 -3.52 13.49 -36.27
C THR A 76 -3.14 12.05 -35.99
N ALA A 77 -1.88 11.82 -35.60
CA ALA A 77 -1.58 10.71 -34.73
C ALA A 77 -2.35 10.99 -33.45
N THR A 78 -3.61 10.53 -33.40
CA THR A 78 -4.49 10.69 -32.26
C THR A 78 -3.77 10.04 -31.10
N SER A 79 -3.24 10.84 -30.17
CA SER A 79 -2.66 10.29 -28.95
C SER A 79 -3.75 9.43 -28.31
N ALA A 80 -3.42 8.20 -27.93
CA ALA A 80 -4.36 7.31 -27.27
C ALA A 80 -4.84 7.87 -25.91
N ASP A 81 -4.12 8.85 -25.34
CA ASP A 81 -4.51 9.51 -24.09
C ASP A 81 -5.51 10.66 -24.35
N PRO A 82 -6.77 10.55 -23.89
CA PRO A 82 -7.80 11.59 -24.07
C PRO A 82 -7.40 12.94 -23.47
N ASN A 83 -6.50 12.95 -22.48
CA ASN A 83 -6.04 14.16 -21.80
C ASN A 83 -5.02 14.95 -22.60
N PHE A 84 -4.29 14.30 -23.51
CA PHE A 84 -3.31 14.99 -24.36
C PHE A 84 -3.99 16.07 -25.20
N GLU A 85 -5.12 15.75 -25.83
CA GLU A 85 -5.91 16.72 -26.59
C GLU A 85 -6.54 17.82 -25.72
N LEU A 86 -7.00 17.47 -24.51
CA LEU A 86 -7.56 18.46 -23.57
C LEU A 86 -6.49 19.46 -23.13
N ALA A 87 -5.29 18.96 -22.83
CA ALA A 87 -4.14 19.78 -22.47
C ALA A 87 -3.65 20.63 -23.66
N LEU A 88 -3.66 20.09 -24.88
CA LEU A 88 -3.37 20.83 -26.12
C LEU A 88 -4.32 22.02 -26.32
N LYS A 89 -5.64 21.80 -26.19
CA LYS A 89 -6.63 22.88 -26.26
C LYS A 89 -6.38 23.95 -25.21
N ARG A 90 -6.07 23.53 -23.98
CA ARG A 90 -5.80 24.45 -22.87
C ARG A 90 -4.55 25.29 -23.11
N ILE A 91 -3.47 24.69 -23.60
CA ILE A 91 -2.21 25.38 -23.89
C ILE A 91 -2.36 26.36 -25.05
N LYS A 92 -3.17 26.04 -26.07
CA LYS A 92 -3.55 27.01 -27.12
C LYS A 92 -4.35 28.20 -26.57
N SER A 93 -5.16 28.00 -25.52
CA SER A 93 -5.97 29.06 -24.91
C SER A 93 -5.25 29.88 -23.82
N ASP A 94 -4.23 29.32 -23.17
CA ASP A 94 -3.53 29.93 -22.04
C ASP A 94 -2.04 30.17 -22.38
N ALA A 95 -1.75 31.39 -22.86
CA ALA A 95 -0.41 31.80 -23.25
C ALA A 95 0.60 31.77 -22.08
N LYS A 96 0.16 32.00 -20.83
CA LYS A 96 1.05 31.98 -19.67
C LYS A 96 1.48 30.55 -19.35
N LEU A 97 0.55 29.60 -19.43
CA LEU A 97 0.86 28.18 -19.27
C LEU A 97 1.81 27.71 -20.38
N ALA A 98 1.56 28.09 -21.64
CA ALA A 98 2.44 27.76 -22.76
C ALA A 98 3.86 28.31 -22.58
N GLN A 99 4.00 29.55 -22.08
CA GLN A 99 5.29 30.16 -21.78
C GLN A 99 6.00 29.43 -20.62
N LEU A 100 5.29 29.12 -19.54
CA LEU A 100 5.85 28.39 -18.40
C LEU A 100 6.41 27.03 -18.83
N ILE A 101 5.69 26.28 -19.67
CA ILE A 101 6.15 25.00 -20.18
C ILE A 101 7.40 25.17 -21.05
N ARG A 102 7.46 26.22 -21.90
CA ARG A 102 8.64 26.51 -22.72
C ARG A 102 9.88 26.80 -21.88
N GLU A 103 9.75 27.62 -20.86
CA GLU A 103 10.84 27.95 -19.93
C GLU A 103 11.35 26.68 -19.23
N ARG A 104 10.42 25.92 -18.63
CA ARG A 104 10.69 24.69 -17.87
C ARG A 104 11.05 23.47 -18.71
N CYS A 105 10.88 23.51 -20.04
CA CYS A 105 11.28 22.41 -20.93
C CYS A 105 12.52 22.75 -21.75
N SER A 106 13.17 23.89 -21.50
CA SER A 106 14.35 24.33 -22.24
C SER A 106 15.57 23.42 -22.01
N PRO A 107 16.42 23.19 -23.04
CA PRO A 107 17.64 22.36 -22.90
C PRO A 107 18.66 22.88 -21.88
N ALA A 108 18.63 24.19 -21.59
CA ALA A 108 19.51 24.84 -20.62
C ALA A 108 19.30 24.35 -19.18
N GLU A 109 18.16 23.73 -18.89
CA GLU A 109 17.85 23.19 -17.56
C GLU A 109 18.39 21.76 -17.33
N HIS A 110 19.08 21.15 -18.29
CA HIS A 110 19.62 19.80 -18.10
C HIS A 110 20.67 19.78 -16.97
N PRO A 111 20.44 19.04 -15.87
CA PRO A 111 21.27 19.13 -14.68
C PRO A 111 22.71 18.62 -14.90
N VAL A 112 22.94 17.76 -15.89
CA VAL A 112 24.29 17.29 -16.27
C VAL A 112 25.15 18.40 -16.92
N ALA A 113 24.55 19.53 -17.35
CA ALA A 113 25.32 20.67 -17.87
C ALA A 113 26.20 21.33 -16.77
N THR A 114 25.86 21.13 -15.50
CA THR A 114 26.66 21.58 -14.36
C THR A 114 27.30 20.36 -13.69
N LYS A 115 28.49 19.97 -14.15
CA LYS A 115 29.26 18.85 -13.56
C LYS A 115 29.62 19.16 -12.10
N ALA A 116 28.81 18.72 -11.15
CA ALA A 116 29.19 18.60 -9.75
C ALA A 116 29.76 17.19 -9.53
N THR A 117 31.09 17.08 -9.61
CA THR A 117 31.83 15.83 -9.42
C THR A 117 31.90 15.49 -7.94
N LYS A 118 30.79 15.08 -7.31
CA LYS A 118 30.88 14.45 -5.98
C LYS A 118 30.97 12.95 -6.17
N THR A 119 32.20 12.43 -6.11
CA THR A 119 32.45 10.99 -6.08
C THR A 119 31.80 10.40 -4.83
N VAL A 120 31.03 9.33 -4.99
CA VAL A 120 30.43 8.59 -3.87
C VAL A 120 31.56 8.14 -2.93
N SER A 121 31.51 8.54 -1.66
CA SER A 121 32.53 8.13 -0.69
C SER A 121 32.33 6.67 -0.27
N SER A 122 33.40 6.00 0.16
CA SER A 122 33.29 4.63 0.71
C SER A 122 32.36 4.56 1.93
N GLN A 123 32.27 5.66 2.69
CA GLN A 123 31.36 5.79 3.82
C GLN A 123 29.89 5.85 3.37
N ASP A 124 29.58 6.63 2.32
CA ASP A 124 28.23 6.72 1.75
C ASP A 124 27.71 5.36 1.28
N LEU A 125 28.59 4.55 0.68
CA LEU A 125 28.26 3.18 0.25
C LEU A 125 27.90 2.29 1.45
N ALA A 126 28.72 2.34 2.50
CA ALA A 126 28.49 1.56 3.71
C ALA A 126 27.19 2.00 4.41
N ASP A 127 26.97 3.29 4.56
CA ASP A 127 25.78 3.86 5.20
C ASP A 127 24.50 3.52 4.41
N SER A 128 24.56 3.54 3.08
CA SER A 128 23.44 3.15 2.22
C SER A 128 23.10 1.66 2.35
N GLY A 129 24.12 0.80 2.40
CA GLY A 129 23.94 -0.64 2.63
C GLY A 129 23.36 -0.95 4.02
N ILE A 130 23.85 -0.28 5.08
CA ILE A 130 23.32 -0.38 6.44
C ILE A 130 21.86 0.09 6.49
N ARG A 131 21.53 1.21 5.85
CA ARG A 131 20.18 1.76 5.83
C ARG A 131 19.20 0.84 5.10
N ALA A 132 19.58 0.32 3.94
CA ALA A 132 18.82 -0.69 3.21
C ALA A 132 18.55 -1.93 4.09
N PHE A 133 19.57 -2.42 4.80
CA PHE A 133 19.45 -3.53 5.74
C PHE A 133 18.47 -3.21 6.88
N LEU A 134 18.61 -2.06 7.53
CA LEU A 134 17.75 -1.63 8.65
C LEU A 134 16.31 -1.42 8.22
N THR A 135 16.06 -0.96 6.99
CA THR A 135 14.71 -0.86 6.43
C THR A 135 14.07 -2.23 6.26
N VAL A 136 14.79 -3.22 5.72
CA VAL A 136 14.30 -4.61 5.63
C VAL A 136 14.00 -5.19 7.02
N LEU A 137 14.86 -4.91 8.00
CA LEU A 137 14.68 -5.32 9.39
C LEU A 137 13.42 -4.68 10.00
N ALA A 138 13.27 -3.37 9.90
CA ALA A 138 12.12 -2.63 10.45
C ALA A 138 10.78 -3.12 9.88
N ILE A 139 10.71 -3.36 8.56
CA ILE A 139 9.51 -3.91 7.92
C ILE A 139 9.20 -5.33 8.42
N SER A 140 10.23 -6.13 8.69
CA SER A 140 10.07 -7.46 9.26
C SER A 140 9.53 -7.39 10.70
N GLU A 141 9.98 -6.43 11.51
CA GLU A 141 9.46 -6.22 12.86
C GLU A 141 8.00 -5.77 12.87
N PHE A 142 7.60 -4.89 11.94
CA PHE A 142 6.18 -4.53 11.83
C PHE A 142 5.30 -5.76 11.60
N ALA A 143 5.74 -6.67 10.73
CA ALA A 143 5.02 -7.91 10.46
C ALA A 143 5.02 -8.86 11.67
N TYR A 144 6.15 -9.02 12.38
CA TYR A 144 6.20 -9.80 13.62
C TYR A 144 5.30 -9.22 14.71
N GLU A 145 5.21 -7.90 14.87
CA GLU A 145 4.35 -7.30 15.89
C GLU A 145 2.85 -7.44 15.55
N LEU A 146 2.46 -7.42 14.26
CA LEU A 146 1.07 -7.67 13.85
C LEU A 146 0.60 -9.10 14.12
N GLU A 147 1.53 -10.05 14.15
CA GLU A 147 1.26 -11.41 14.58
C GLU A 147 0.88 -11.44 16.07
N HIS A 148 1.59 -10.70 16.91
CA HIS A 148 1.44 -10.82 18.36
C HIS A 148 0.43 -9.84 18.96
N ARG A 149 0.07 -8.77 18.22
CA ARG A 149 -0.70 -7.64 18.78
C ARG A 149 -1.77 -7.11 17.83
N TYR A 150 -2.83 -6.59 18.44
CA TYR A 150 -3.90 -5.91 17.73
C TYR A 150 -3.53 -4.44 17.49
N LEU A 151 -3.29 -4.05 16.24
CA LEU A 151 -3.02 -2.67 15.85
C LEU A 151 -4.18 -2.10 15.01
N ARG A 152 -4.70 -0.95 15.44
CA ARG A 152 -5.85 -0.30 14.79
C ARG A 152 -5.39 0.67 13.69
N GLU A 153 -6.08 0.67 12.56
CA GLU A 153 -5.90 1.69 11.52
C GLU A 153 -6.56 3.01 11.95
N ILE A 154 -5.85 4.12 11.77
CA ILE A 154 -6.37 5.47 12.04
C ILE A 154 -6.30 6.32 10.77
N GLY A 155 -7.41 7.00 10.45
CA GLY A 155 -7.48 7.94 9.33
C GLY A 155 -7.39 7.24 7.97
N LYS A 156 -6.66 7.84 7.02
CA LYS A 156 -6.37 7.22 5.71
C LYS A 156 -5.11 6.36 5.83
N GLN A 157 -5.22 5.16 6.39
CA GLN A 157 -4.11 4.19 6.45
C GLN A 157 -2.93 4.61 7.34
N GLY A 158 -3.21 5.32 8.44
CA GLY A 158 -2.21 5.73 9.42
C GLY A 158 -2.07 4.77 10.61
N LEU A 159 -0.89 4.84 11.24
CA LEU A 159 -0.58 4.16 12.50
C LEU A 159 -0.93 5.05 13.69
N ALA A 160 -1.46 4.47 14.78
CA ALA A 160 -1.80 5.24 15.97
C ALA A 160 -0.55 5.76 16.70
N LEU A 161 -0.66 6.93 17.34
CA LEU A 161 0.47 7.55 18.06
C LEU A 161 1.11 6.64 19.13
N PRO A 162 0.34 5.87 19.94
CA PRO A 162 0.93 4.91 20.88
C PRO A 162 1.78 3.86 20.17
N ASP A 163 1.32 3.35 19.03
CA ASP A 163 2.02 2.33 18.26
C ASP A 163 3.28 2.91 17.60
N VAL A 164 3.21 4.15 17.08
CA VAL A 164 4.39 4.89 16.58
C VAL A 164 5.46 5.01 17.67
N LYS A 165 5.08 5.38 18.89
CA LYS A 165 6.02 5.49 20.02
C LYS A 165 6.63 4.13 20.39
N LEU A 166 5.84 3.07 20.33
CA LEU A 166 6.30 1.72 20.62
C LEU A 166 7.34 1.26 19.59
N PHE A 167 7.04 1.38 18.30
CA PHE A 167 7.99 1.02 17.25
C PHE A 167 9.23 1.91 17.26
N SER A 168 9.08 3.19 17.59
CA SER A 168 10.21 4.10 17.77
C SER A 168 11.17 3.60 18.85
N ALA A 169 10.65 3.19 20.01
CA ALA A 169 11.47 2.62 21.08
C ALA A 169 12.08 1.26 20.69
N HIS A 170 11.29 0.40 20.06
CA HIS A 170 11.67 -0.96 19.68
C HIS A 170 12.75 -0.99 18.57
N LEU A 171 12.67 -0.11 17.59
CA LEU A 171 13.62 -0.01 16.47
C LEU A 171 14.73 1.00 16.71
N GLY A 172 14.58 1.89 17.70
CA GLY A 172 15.53 2.97 17.98
C GLY A 172 15.57 4.07 16.91
N ILE A 173 14.45 4.31 16.23
CA ILE A 173 14.29 5.34 15.19
C ILE A 173 13.23 6.37 15.61
N ASP A 174 13.19 7.54 14.99
CA ASP A 174 12.17 8.55 15.29
C ASP A 174 10.79 8.19 14.72
N GLY A 175 9.75 8.86 15.24
CA GLY A 175 8.37 8.55 14.89
C GLY A 175 7.98 8.87 13.44
N ASP A 176 8.70 9.77 12.76
CA ASP A 176 8.42 10.08 11.35
C ASP A 176 9.05 9.02 10.44
N GLN A 177 10.25 8.54 10.78
CA GLN A 177 10.83 7.35 10.14
C GLN A 177 9.94 6.12 10.30
N VAL A 178 9.35 5.88 11.49
CA VAL A 178 8.39 4.78 11.68
C VAL A 178 7.23 4.90 10.68
N LYS A 179 6.60 6.07 10.55
CA LYS A 179 5.48 6.27 9.62
C LYS A 179 5.90 6.07 8.17
N GLN A 180 7.10 6.54 7.80
CA GLN A 180 7.65 6.38 6.46
C GLN A 180 7.86 4.90 6.13
N LEU A 181 8.54 4.15 7.00
CA LEU A 181 8.79 2.72 6.80
C LEU A 181 7.50 1.90 6.84
N TRP A 182 6.52 2.31 7.66
CA TRP A 182 5.19 1.69 7.70
C TRP A 182 4.46 1.84 6.36
N GLU A 183 4.51 3.04 5.77
CA GLU A 183 3.94 3.29 4.45
C GLU A 183 4.66 2.48 3.36
N ILE A 184 5.98 2.33 3.43
CA ILE A 184 6.74 1.46 2.53
C ILE A 184 6.27 0.00 2.68
N ALA A 185 6.16 -0.51 3.91
CA ALA A 185 5.69 -1.87 4.18
C ALA A 185 4.28 -2.13 3.61
N ARG A 186 3.39 -1.13 3.70
CA ARG A 186 2.06 -1.16 3.11
C ARG A 186 2.10 -1.18 1.57
N LEU A 187 2.91 -0.31 0.97
CA LEU A 187 3.07 -0.22 -0.49
C LEU A 187 3.65 -1.51 -1.09
N THR A 188 4.57 -2.15 -0.36
CA THR A 188 5.15 -3.46 -0.73
C THR A 188 4.19 -4.62 -0.48
N GLY A 189 3.05 -4.40 0.20
CA GLY A 189 2.04 -5.42 0.47
C GLY A 189 2.44 -6.43 1.55
N VAL A 190 3.45 -6.10 2.38
CA VAL A 190 3.81 -6.88 3.57
C VAL A 190 2.76 -6.69 4.67
N LEU A 191 2.18 -5.49 4.75
CA LEU A 191 1.09 -5.14 5.66
C LEU A 191 -0.11 -4.66 4.82
N THR A 192 -1.32 -4.91 5.31
CA THR A 192 -2.55 -4.34 4.73
C THR A 192 -3.53 -3.99 5.85
N SER A 193 -4.56 -3.23 5.51
CA SER A 193 -5.68 -2.99 6.43
C SER A 193 -6.92 -3.76 5.98
N LEU A 194 -7.60 -4.35 6.95
CA LEU A 194 -8.90 -5.01 6.81
C LEU A 194 -9.77 -4.57 7.99
N ASP A 195 -10.97 -4.05 7.71
CA ASP A 195 -11.94 -3.61 8.73
C ASP A 195 -11.36 -2.66 9.80
N ASN A 196 -10.56 -1.67 9.38
CA ASN A 196 -9.83 -0.72 10.25
C ASN A 196 -8.82 -1.38 11.20
N ARG A 197 -8.29 -2.55 10.83
CA ARG A 197 -7.25 -3.25 11.56
C ARG A 197 -6.09 -3.56 10.62
N TRP A 198 -4.87 -3.33 11.10
CA TRP A 198 -3.68 -3.78 10.41
C TRP A 198 -3.51 -5.29 10.53
N VAL A 199 -3.25 -5.93 9.41
CA VAL A 199 -3.02 -7.38 9.28
C VAL A 199 -1.88 -7.64 8.31
N LEU A 200 -1.35 -8.87 8.31
CA LEU A 200 -0.37 -9.29 7.31
C LEU A 200 -0.96 -9.18 5.90
N GLY A 201 -0.19 -8.58 5.00
CA GLY A 201 -0.55 -8.42 3.60
C GLY A 201 -0.23 -9.67 2.76
N PRO A 202 -0.66 -9.68 1.49
CA PRO A 202 -0.50 -10.82 0.59
C PRO A 202 0.97 -11.22 0.35
N ASN A 203 1.92 -10.29 0.50
CA ASN A 203 3.33 -10.55 0.26
C ASN A 203 4.10 -10.98 1.52
N ALA A 204 3.45 -11.04 2.70
CA ALA A 204 4.11 -11.37 3.96
C ALA A 204 4.73 -12.79 3.95
N ALA A 205 4.05 -13.78 3.39
CA ALA A 205 4.57 -15.16 3.33
C ALA A 205 5.85 -15.24 2.50
N THR A 206 5.83 -14.62 1.31
CA THR A 206 7.01 -14.52 0.44
C THR A 206 8.12 -13.77 1.15
N TRP A 207 7.82 -12.63 1.77
CA TRP A 207 8.78 -11.82 2.53
C TRP A 207 9.54 -12.64 3.57
N PHE A 208 8.82 -13.39 4.42
CA PHE A 208 9.46 -14.21 5.45
C PHE A 208 10.23 -15.40 4.89
N SER A 209 9.86 -15.94 3.72
CA SER A 209 10.61 -17.01 3.05
C SER A 209 11.88 -16.55 2.34
N SER A 210 11.96 -15.27 1.96
CA SER A 210 13.08 -14.66 1.24
C SER A 210 14.26 -14.30 2.14
N ASN A 211 15.47 -14.31 1.56
CA ASN A 211 16.67 -13.73 2.17
C ASN A 211 16.66 -12.18 2.10
N THR A 212 17.61 -11.54 2.76
CA THR A 212 17.69 -10.08 2.87
C THR A 212 17.80 -9.38 1.52
N GLU A 213 18.60 -9.92 0.60
CA GLU A 213 18.80 -9.35 -0.74
C GLU A 213 17.51 -9.39 -1.57
N ALA A 214 16.75 -10.47 -1.50
CA ALA A 214 15.47 -10.60 -2.19
C ALA A 214 14.37 -9.73 -1.56
N ARG A 215 14.36 -9.56 -0.23
CA ARG A 215 13.48 -8.60 0.45
C ARG A 215 13.78 -7.17 0.00
N TRP A 216 15.05 -6.78 -0.02
CA TRP A 216 15.49 -5.49 -0.55
C TRP A 216 15.07 -5.29 -2.01
N GLN A 217 15.26 -6.32 -2.87
CA GLN A 217 14.80 -6.26 -4.26
C GLN A 217 13.30 -5.99 -4.37
N THR A 218 12.48 -6.61 -3.51
CA THR A 218 11.02 -6.38 -3.49
C THR A 218 10.69 -4.91 -3.20
N LEU A 219 11.48 -4.25 -2.34
CA LEU A 219 11.35 -2.81 -2.08
C LEU A 219 11.76 -1.99 -3.30
N CYS A 220 12.85 -2.35 -3.99
CA CYS A 220 13.25 -1.71 -5.24
C CYS A 220 12.19 -1.84 -6.33
N ASP A 221 11.58 -3.02 -6.47
CA ASP A 221 10.51 -3.27 -7.45
C ASP A 221 9.27 -2.41 -7.12
N THR A 222 8.94 -2.26 -5.84
CA THR A 222 7.88 -1.37 -5.36
C THR A 222 8.20 0.08 -5.72
N TRP A 223 9.43 0.52 -5.49
CA TRP A 223 9.88 1.87 -5.82
C TRP A 223 9.82 2.15 -7.34
N LEU A 224 10.29 1.20 -8.17
CA LEU A 224 10.20 1.30 -9.64
C LEU A 224 8.74 1.36 -10.13
N ALA A 225 7.86 0.58 -9.52
CA ALA A 225 6.43 0.62 -9.85
C ALA A 225 5.80 1.99 -9.53
N LEU A 226 6.21 2.63 -8.44
CA LEU A 226 5.75 3.98 -8.07
C LEU A 226 6.36 5.08 -8.94
N LEU A 227 7.61 4.90 -9.37
CA LEU A 227 8.30 5.78 -10.31
C LEU A 227 7.59 5.78 -11.67
N GLY A 228 7.18 4.61 -12.15
CA GLY A 228 6.51 4.42 -13.43
C GLY A 228 7.48 4.24 -14.60
N SER A 229 6.98 3.63 -15.68
CA SER A 229 7.76 3.30 -16.88
C SER A 229 8.40 4.51 -17.54
N ASP A 230 7.67 5.63 -17.60
CA ASP A 230 8.05 6.79 -18.38
C ASP A 230 9.27 7.48 -17.74
N ALA A 231 9.18 7.78 -16.43
CA ALA A 231 10.32 8.30 -15.69
C ALA A 231 11.49 7.32 -15.60
N ASN A 232 11.23 6.02 -15.50
CA ASN A 232 12.33 5.04 -15.54
C ASN A 232 13.04 5.06 -16.91
N GLY A 233 12.30 5.20 -18.01
CA GLY A 233 12.86 5.38 -19.35
C GLY A 233 13.72 6.65 -19.44
N ASP A 234 13.20 7.78 -18.96
CA ASP A 234 13.94 9.04 -18.98
C ASP A 234 15.19 9.01 -18.10
N LEU A 235 15.14 8.32 -16.94
CA LEU A 235 16.33 8.08 -16.12
C LEU A 235 17.39 7.28 -16.88
N LYS A 236 17.01 6.19 -17.56
CA LYS A 236 17.94 5.38 -18.35
C LYS A 236 18.59 6.16 -19.48
N SER A 237 17.80 6.95 -20.21
CA SER A 237 18.27 7.64 -21.41
C SER A 237 19.15 8.85 -21.10
N ASN A 238 18.82 9.60 -20.04
CA ASN A 238 19.47 10.89 -19.76
C ASN A 238 20.45 10.83 -18.59
N PHE A 239 20.39 9.75 -17.81
CA PHE A 239 21.15 9.58 -16.60
C PHE A 239 21.67 8.15 -16.47
N ALA A 240 22.36 7.63 -17.49
CA ALA A 240 23.02 6.33 -17.35
C ALA A 240 24.24 6.41 -16.39
N ASP A 241 24.93 7.56 -16.38
CA ASP A 241 26.12 7.84 -15.52
C ASP A 241 25.74 8.71 -14.30
N LEU A 242 24.80 8.21 -13.49
CA LEU A 242 24.06 8.92 -12.43
C LEU A 242 24.84 9.42 -11.22
N GLU A 243 26.14 9.19 -11.13
CA GLU A 243 26.91 9.43 -9.90
C GLU A 243 27.04 10.91 -9.52
N SER A 244 26.78 11.83 -10.46
CA SER A 244 27.01 13.27 -10.29
C SER A 244 25.75 14.12 -10.08
N VAL A 245 24.55 13.54 -10.26
CA VAL A 245 23.28 14.29 -10.16
C VAL A 245 22.37 13.60 -9.16
N SER A 246 21.86 14.38 -8.20
CA SER A 246 20.91 13.85 -7.22
C SER A 246 19.61 13.42 -7.89
N LEU A 247 18.98 12.35 -7.40
CA LEU A 247 17.70 11.85 -7.87
C LEU A 247 16.61 12.94 -7.86
N GLY A 248 16.57 13.80 -6.85
CA GLY A 248 15.63 14.92 -6.79
C GLY A 248 15.74 15.84 -8.00
N ARG A 249 16.96 16.28 -8.34
CA ARG A 249 17.24 17.08 -9.54
C ARG A 249 16.91 16.35 -10.84
N SER A 250 17.19 15.05 -10.93
CA SER A 250 16.79 14.25 -12.08
C SER A 250 15.26 14.20 -12.24
N LEU A 251 14.52 14.02 -11.15
CA LEU A 251 13.05 14.00 -11.17
C LEU A 251 12.44 15.38 -11.44
N GLU A 252 13.04 16.46 -10.95
CA GLU A 252 12.68 17.85 -11.32
C GLU A 252 12.82 18.06 -12.82
N TRP A 253 13.90 17.56 -13.42
CA TRP A 253 14.12 17.66 -14.87
C TRP A 253 13.13 16.80 -15.68
N ILE A 254 12.86 15.57 -15.22
CA ILE A 254 11.90 14.65 -15.86
C ILE A 254 10.48 15.21 -15.77
N TYR A 255 10.10 15.82 -14.64
CA TYR A 255 8.76 16.37 -14.39
C TYR A 255 8.82 17.87 -14.07
N PRO A 256 9.04 18.75 -15.07
CA PRO A 256 9.35 20.16 -14.85
C PRO A 256 8.25 20.99 -14.17
N LEU A 257 7.01 20.53 -14.24
CA LEU A 257 5.83 21.22 -13.68
C LEU A 257 5.43 20.72 -12.29
N SER A 258 6.20 19.79 -11.72
CA SER A 258 5.80 19.13 -10.48
C SER A 258 5.81 20.03 -9.25
N ASP A 259 6.82 20.90 -9.15
CA ASP A 259 6.96 21.87 -8.06
C ASP A 259 5.95 23.02 -8.16
N ALA A 260 5.49 23.32 -9.38
CA ALA A 260 4.62 24.47 -9.66
C ALA A 260 3.17 24.23 -9.21
N LEU A 261 2.75 22.98 -9.04
CA LEU A 261 1.34 22.60 -8.84
C LEU A 261 1.11 21.56 -7.71
N GLY A 262 2.15 21.01 -7.08
CA GLY A 262 2.02 20.23 -5.84
C GLY A 262 3.19 19.30 -5.51
N ALA A 263 3.98 19.66 -4.49
CA ALA A 263 5.27 19.05 -4.13
C ALA A 263 5.26 17.66 -3.45
N SER A 264 4.16 16.88 -3.48
CA SER A 264 4.04 15.71 -2.58
C SER A 264 4.55 14.37 -3.14
N LYS A 265 4.68 14.20 -4.46
CA LYS A 265 5.04 12.91 -5.07
C LYS A 265 6.54 12.69 -5.21
N GLN A 266 7.31 13.69 -5.68
CA GLN A 266 8.78 13.56 -5.77
C GLN A 266 9.39 13.28 -4.40
N LEU A 267 9.02 14.07 -3.40
CA LEU A 267 9.59 13.95 -2.06
C LEU A 267 9.42 12.54 -1.51
N ARG A 268 8.23 11.94 -1.67
CA ARG A 268 7.99 10.55 -1.28
C ARG A 268 8.85 9.54 -2.04
N LEU A 269 9.10 9.76 -3.34
CA LEU A 269 9.95 8.88 -4.15
C LEU A 269 11.43 9.00 -3.77
N THR A 270 11.91 10.21 -3.49
CA THR A 270 13.29 10.44 -3.02
C THR A 270 13.49 9.90 -1.62
N ASP A 271 12.54 10.12 -0.72
CA ASP A 271 12.58 9.62 0.65
C ASP A 271 12.53 8.09 0.68
N PHE A 272 11.69 7.46 -0.16
CA PHE A 272 11.68 6.00 -0.33
C PHE A 272 13.05 5.52 -0.84
N ALA A 273 13.57 6.08 -1.95
CA ALA A 273 14.86 5.70 -2.49
C ALA A 273 15.98 5.79 -1.44
N GLU A 274 15.99 6.88 -0.67
CA GLU A 274 16.94 7.13 0.40
C GLU A 274 16.76 6.09 1.53
N ALA A 275 15.54 5.77 1.95
CA ALA A 275 15.27 4.76 2.99
C ALA A 275 15.74 3.35 2.60
N ILE A 276 15.64 2.98 1.32
CA ILE A 276 16.10 1.66 0.83
C ILE A 276 17.55 1.67 0.33
N GLY A 277 18.29 2.74 0.58
CA GLY A 277 19.71 2.85 0.23
C GLY A 277 19.98 2.90 -1.28
N LEU A 278 19.00 3.27 -2.11
CA LEU A 278 19.23 3.56 -3.54
C LEU A 278 20.00 4.88 -3.72
N THR A 279 19.81 5.82 -2.79
CA THR A 279 20.53 7.09 -2.73
C THR A 279 21.17 7.32 -1.36
N SER A 280 22.22 8.14 -1.32
CA SER A 280 22.78 8.74 -0.10
C SER A 280 22.84 10.25 -0.28
N HIS A 281 22.19 11.00 0.61
CA HIS A 281 22.07 12.46 0.49
C HIS A 281 21.50 12.87 -0.88
N GLY A 282 20.56 12.06 -1.40
CA GLY A 282 19.95 12.23 -2.72
C GLY A 282 20.83 11.80 -3.90
N LEU A 283 22.10 11.43 -3.71
CA LEU A 283 22.98 10.95 -4.78
C LEU A 283 22.81 9.44 -5.02
N PRO A 284 22.60 8.99 -6.26
CA PRO A 284 22.50 7.58 -6.63
C PRO A 284 23.73 6.77 -6.22
N GLN A 285 23.50 5.56 -5.68
CA GLN A 285 24.55 4.61 -5.34
C GLN A 285 24.88 3.69 -6.55
N PRO A 286 26.03 3.00 -6.59
CA PRO A 286 26.45 2.20 -7.76
C PRO A 286 25.49 1.08 -8.18
N TRP A 287 24.61 0.61 -7.30
CA TRP A 287 23.57 -0.36 -7.62
C TRP A 287 22.29 0.26 -8.17
N PHE A 288 22.12 1.58 -8.09
CA PHE A 288 20.95 2.30 -8.60
C PHE A 288 20.74 2.04 -10.10
N GLY A 289 21.79 2.21 -10.91
CA GLY A 289 21.76 1.95 -12.36
C GLY A 289 21.26 0.55 -12.69
N LYS A 290 21.77 -0.46 -11.98
CA LYS A 290 21.36 -1.86 -12.13
C LYS A 290 19.88 -2.07 -11.80
N VAL A 291 19.36 -1.37 -10.79
CA VAL A 291 17.94 -1.43 -10.42
C VAL A 291 17.07 -0.85 -11.52
N ILE A 292 17.36 0.38 -11.99
CA ILE A 292 16.55 1.00 -13.04
C ILE A 292 16.57 0.19 -14.34
N GLU A 293 17.72 -0.40 -14.70
CA GLU A 293 17.91 -1.30 -15.84
C GLU A 293 17.16 -2.64 -15.71
N GLY A 294 16.62 -2.97 -14.53
CA GLY A 294 15.94 -4.25 -14.28
C GLY A 294 16.90 -5.42 -14.06
N GLN A 295 18.18 -5.16 -13.80
CA GLN A 295 19.21 -6.17 -13.56
C GLN A 295 19.24 -6.61 -12.08
N ALA A 296 18.12 -7.18 -11.60
CA ALA A 296 17.91 -7.52 -10.19
C ALA A 296 19.06 -8.31 -9.55
N LYS A 297 19.56 -9.36 -10.22
CA LYS A 297 20.69 -10.17 -9.70
C LYS A 297 21.96 -9.36 -9.54
N ALA A 298 22.28 -8.49 -10.51
CA ALA A 298 23.47 -7.66 -10.46
C ALA A 298 23.37 -6.59 -9.37
N ALA A 299 22.18 -6.01 -9.18
CA ALA A 299 21.90 -5.06 -8.10
C ALA A 299 22.06 -5.72 -6.72
N GLN A 300 21.45 -6.89 -6.52
CA GLN A 300 21.57 -7.68 -5.28
C GLN A 300 23.02 -8.02 -4.95
N SER A 301 23.79 -8.52 -5.93
CA SER A 301 25.22 -8.82 -5.71
C SER A 301 26.03 -7.57 -5.34
N SER A 302 25.67 -6.40 -5.89
CA SER A 302 26.36 -5.14 -5.65
C SER A 302 26.11 -4.62 -4.24
N ILE A 303 24.86 -4.57 -3.78
CA ILE A 303 24.53 -4.05 -2.45
C ILE A 303 24.88 -5.03 -1.33
N LYS A 304 24.88 -6.34 -1.61
CA LYS A 304 25.20 -7.39 -0.62
C LYS A 304 26.54 -7.16 0.07
N ALA A 305 27.54 -6.66 -0.65
CA ALA A 305 28.87 -6.37 -0.10
C ALA A 305 28.85 -5.25 0.97
N HIS A 306 27.80 -4.43 0.99
CA HIS A 306 27.60 -3.31 1.91
C HIS A 306 26.55 -3.61 3.00
N PHE A 307 25.94 -4.79 2.99
CA PHE A 307 25.15 -5.24 4.14
C PHE A 307 26.06 -5.59 5.31
N PRO A 308 25.61 -5.34 6.56
CA PRO A 308 26.33 -5.80 7.73
C PRO A 308 26.53 -7.32 7.68
N ALA A 309 27.71 -7.78 8.07
CA ALA A 309 27.96 -9.21 8.18
C ALA A 309 27.09 -9.82 9.28
N THR A 310 26.43 -10.94 8.97
CA THR A 310 25.64 -11.67 9.96
C THR A 310 26.57 -12.35 10.97
N SER A 311 26.23 -12.26 12.26
CA SER A 311 26.88 -12.99 13.34
C SER A 311 25.94 -14.07 13.86
N ASN A 312 26.42 -15.30 13.91
CA ASN A 312 25.64 -16.44 14.44
C ASN A 312 25.95 -16.64 15.94
N ARG A 313 26.09 -15.54 16.68
CA ARG A 313 26.46 -15.56 18.10
C ARG A 313 25.48 -14.74 18.91
N ILE A 314 25.21 -15.20 20.11
CA ILE A 314 24.44 -14.47 21.12
C ILE A 314 25.23 -14.39 22.42
N ILE A 315 24.79 -13.51 23.32
CA ILE A 315 25.30 -13.39 24.68
C ILE A 315 24.09 -13.56 25.59
N VAL A 316 24.06 -14.65 26.36
CA VAL A 316 22.99 -14.92 27.34
C VAL A 316 23.43 -14.41 28.70
N GLN A 317 22.62 -13.56 29.33
CA GLN A 317 22.92 -12.93 30.62
C GLN A 317 22.06 -13.48 31.75
N ALA A 318 22.48 -13.24 33.00
CA ALA A 318 21.83 -13.76 34.20
C ALA A 318 20.48 -13.08 34.52
N ASP A 319 20.21 -11.91 33.94
CA ASP A 319 18.95 -11.17 34.05
C ASP A 319 17.91 -11.57 32.99
N LEU A 320 18.13 -12.73 32.33
CA LEU A 320 17.32 -13.32 31.26
C LEU A 320 17.35 -12.54 29.95
N SER A 321 18.25 -11.56 29.81
CA SER A 321 18.48 -10.90 28.53
C SER A 321 19.39 -11.73 27.62
N VAL A 322 19.15 -11.62 26.32
CA VAL A 322 19.92 -12.25 25.25
C VAL A 322 20.29 -11.19 24.24
N ILE A 323 21.58 -10.96 24.04
CA ILE A 323 22.10 -9.94 23.13
C ILE A 323 22.68 -10.60 21.90
N ALA A 324 22.20 -10.23 20.72
CA ALA A 324 22.86 -10.49 19.44
C ALA A 324 23.73 -9.25 19.12
N PRO A 325 25.07 -9.35 19.18
CA PRO A 325 25.96 -8.19 19.00
C PRO A 325 26.05 -7.70 17.55
N GLY A 326 25.60 -8.51 16.61
CA GLY A 326 25.46 -8.17 15.20
C GLY A 326 24.19 -8.81 14.62
N PRO A 327 23.84 -8.50 13.36
CA PRO A 327 22.64 -9.05 12.75
C PRO A 327 22.67 -10.58 12.70
N LEU A 328 21.55 -11.22 12.98
CA LEU A 328 21.44 -12.66 12.94
C LEU A 328 21.17 -13.14 11.51
N ALA A 329 21.65 -14.33 11.17
CA ALA A 329 21.18 -15.02 9.98
C ALA A 329 19.68 -15.34 10.12
N LEU A 330 18.94 -15.31 9.01
CA LEU A 330 17.48 -15.42 9.00
C LEU A 330 16.96 -16.70 9.69
N ASP A 331 17.63 -17.84 9.46
CA ASP A 331 17.26 -19.12 10.05
C ASP A 331 17.48 -19.15 11.56
N ILE A 332 18.55 -18.52 12.04
CA ILE A 332 18.84 -18.37 13.47
C ILE A 332 17.85 -17.44 14.13
N GLU A 333 17.58 -16.28 13.52
CA GLU A 333 16.61 -15.33 14.05
C GLU A 333 15.23 -15.98 14.17
N LYS A 334 14.78 -16.70 13.14
CA LYS A 334 13.52 -17.47 13.19
C LYS A 334 13.49 -18.51 14.31
N LYS A 335 14.60 -19.23 14.54
CA LYS A 335 14.72 -20.19 15.65
C LYS A 335 14.61 -19.48 16.99
N LEU A 336 15.34 -18.37 17.18
CA LEU A 336 15.35 -17.61 18.43
C LEU A 336 13.98 -17.00 18.72
N ARG A 337 13.30 -16.40 17.73
CA ARG A 337 11.94 -15.85 17.88
C ARG A 337 10.87 -16.88 18.22
N ALA A 338 11.15 -18.18 18.06
CA ALA A 338 10.21 -19.21 18.50
C ALA A 338 10.08 -19.29 20.03
N PHE A 339 11.09 -18.80 20.78
CA PHE A 339 11.13 -18.91 22.24
C PHE A 339 11.69 -17.66 22.96
N LEU A 340 12.08 -16.62 22.23
CA LEU A 340 12.52 -15.33 22.75
C LEU A 340 11.57 -14.20 22.33
N GLU A 341 11.39 -13.24 23.22
CA GLU A 341 10.71 -11.97 22.93
C GLU A 341 11.74 -10.93 22.51
N ALA A 342 11.45 -10.12 21.49
CA ALA A 342 12.34 -9.04 21.06
C ALA A 342 12.04 -7.77 21.87
N ASP A 343 13.03 -7.27 22.62
CA ASP A 343 12.90 -6.00 23.36
C ASP A 343 13.23 -4.82 22.43
N LYS A 344 14.39 -4.91 21.77
CA LYS A 344 14.90 -3.89 20.85
C LYS A 344 15.63 -4.55 19.69
N VAL A 345 15.35 -4.11 18.47
CA VAL A 345 15.91 -4.73 17.26
C VAL A 345 16.65 -3.68 16.43
N GLY A 346 17.81 -4.06 15.91
CA GLY A 346 18.68 -3.20 15.11
C GLY A 346 19.93 -3.97 14.69
N LEU A 347 21.04 -3.25 14.43
CA LEU A 347 22.32 -3.92 14.13
C LEU A 347 22.78 -4.83 15.27
N ALA A 348 22.60 -4.36 16.51
CA ALA A 348 22.61 -5.21 17.69
C ALA A 348 21.17 -5.35 18.18
N SER A 349 20.74 -6.59 18.44
CA SER A 349 19.39 -6.90 18.87
C SER A 349 19.39 -7.44 20.29
N HIS A 350 18.39 -7.02 21.06
CA HIS A 350 18.16 -7.42 22.44
C HIS A 350 16.86 -8.21 22.50
N PHE A 351 16.97 -9.41 23.06
CA PHE A 351 15.87 -10.31 23.30
C PHE A 351 15.77 -10.64 24.78
N ARG A 352 14.62 -11.18 25.18
CA ARG A 352 14.34 -11.60 26.54
C ARG A 352 13.80 -13.02 26.56
N ILE A 353 14.28 -13.80 27.52
CA ILE A 353 13.72 -15.11 27.84
C ILE A 353 12.62 -14.90 28.89
N SER A 354 11.40 -15.31 28.60
CA SER A 354 10.27 -15.22 29.53
C SER A 354 9.64 -16.59 29.75
N ALA A 355 8.95 -16.78 30.89
CA ALA A 355 8.24 -18.02 31.15
C ALA A 355 7.13 -18.26 30.09
N LEU A 356 6.51 -17.18 29.61
CA LEU A 356 5.46 -17.22 28.59
C LEU A 356 6.03 -17.57 27.22
N SER A 357 7.17 -16.99 26.81
CA SER A 357 7.83 -17.27 25.54
C SER A 357 8.29 -18.73 25.46
N LEU A 358 8.82 -19.25 26.57
CA LEU A 358 9.17 -20.67 26.69
C LEU A 358 7.94 -21.57 26.66
N SER A 359 6.90 -21.25 27.43
CA SER A 359 5.64 -22.03 27.41
C SER A 359 5.04 -22.07 26.01
N TYR A 360 5.05 -20.95 25.28
CA TYR A 360 4.60 -20.89 23.90
C TYR A 360 5.39 -21.85 23.00
N ALA A 361 6.72 -21.82 23.10
CA ALA A 361 7.59 -22.71 22.33
C ALA A 361 7.24 -24.19 22.57
N LEU A 362 7.00 -24.58 23.82
CA LEU A 362 6.60 -25.95 24.17
C LEU A 362 5.24 -26.35 23.56
N GLU A 363 4.28 -25.42 23.46
CA GLU A 363 2.99 -25.67 22.79
C GLU A 363 3.16 -25.89 21.28
N THR A 364 4.23 -25.36 20.67
CA THR A 364 4.58 -25.62 19.26
C THR A 364 5.34 -26.93 19.05
N GLY A 365 5.61 -27.68 20.13
CA GLY A 365 6.31 -28.96 20.09
C GLY A 365 7.83 -28.87 20.19
N LEU A 366 8.39 -27.68 20.44
CA LEU A 366 9.80 -27.58 20.83
C LEU A 366 9.98 -28.22 22.21
N ALA A 367 11.10 -28.88 22.44
CA ALA A 367 11.46 -29.43 23.74
C ALA A 367 12.49 -28.54 24.47
N VAL A 368 12.49 -28.58 25.80
CA VAL A 368 13.33 -27.70 26.64
C VAL A 368 14.82 -27.95 26.41
N ASP A 369 15.20 -29.20 26.20
CA ASP A 369 16.54 -29.63 25.81
C ASP A 369 16.97 -29.01 24.47
N GLN A 370 16.09 -28.97 23.47
CA GLN A 370 16.36 -28.33 22.18
C GLN A 370 16.60 -26.82 22.33
N ILE A 371 15.79 -26.14 23.15
CA ILE A 371 15.95 -24.71 23.46
C ILE A 371 17.30 -24.48 24.15
N GLN A 372 17.61 -25.30 25.17
CA GLN A 372 18.87 -25.24 25.90
C GLN A 372 20.08 -25.45 24.97
N SER A 373 20.05 -26.50 24.14
CA SER A 373 21.12 -26.78 23.17
C SER A 373 21.34 -25.61 22.22
N THR A 374 20.25 -25.02 21.69
CA THR A 374 20.32 -23.86 20.79
C THR A 374 20.99 -22.67 21.47
N LEU A 375 20.61 -22.36 22.71
CA LEU A 375 21.20 -21.25 23.48
C LEU A 375 22.69 -21.48 23.78
N VAL A 376 23.07 -22.71 24.17
CA VAL A 376 24.47 -23.07 24.44
C VAL A 376 25.32 -22.99 23.18
N GLU A 377 24.83 -23.54 22.07
CA GLU A 377 25.52 -23.53 20.77
C GLU A 377 25.82 -22.09 20.31
N LEU A 378 24.80 -21.22 20.31
CA LEU A 378 24.93 -19.84 19.85
C LEU A 378 25.70 -18.94 20.82
N SER A 379 25.62 -19.20 22.13
CA SER A 379 26.40 -18.47 23.15
C SER A 379 27.88 -18.87 23.11
N GLY A 380 28.16 -20.15 22.88
CA GLY A 380 29.48 -20.76 22.99
C GLY A 380 29.98 -20.84 24.44
N LYS A 381 29.09 -20.73 25.43
CA LYS A 381 29.36 -20.81 26.88
C LYS A 381 28.22 -21.55 27.57
N ALA A 382 28.49 -22.08 28.77
CA ALA A 382 27.45 -22.60 29.65
C ALA A 382 26.42 -21.50 29.97
N LEU A 383 25.16 -21.88 30.17
CA LEU A 383 24.09 -20.94 30.46
C LEU A 383 24.20 -20.41 31.90
N PRO A 384 23.82 -19.15 32.15
CA PRO A 384 23.67 -18.65 33.51
C PRO A 384 22.65 -19.47 34.30
N GLN A 385 22.92 -19.73 35.58
CA GLN A 385 22.04 -20.48 36.47
C GLN A 385 20.57 -20.00 36.47
N PRO A 386 20.25 -18.69 36.44
CA PRO A 386 18.86 -18.24 36.36
C PRO A 386 18.11 -18.71 35.10
N VAL A 387 18.81 -18.85 33.97
CA VAL A 387 18.24 -19.33 32.71
C VAL A 387 17.95 -20.82 32.79
N GLU A 388 18.89 -21.61 33.32
CA GLU A 388 18.70 -23.05 33.54
C GLU A 388 17.54 -23.32 34.49
N TYR A 389 17.46 -22.54 35.58
CA TYR A 389 16.35 -22.62 36.52
C TYR A 389 15.01 -22.31 35.86
N LEU A 390 14.93 -21.23 35.07
CA LEU A 390 13.71 -20.86 34.36
C LEU A 390 13.26 -21.95 33.39
N LEU A 391 14.19 -22.52 32.61
CA LEU A 391 13.90 -23.64 31.70
C LEU A 391 13.33 -24.85 32.46
N ALA A 392 13.96 -25.25 33.57
CA ALA A 392 13.50 -26.36 34.39
C ALA A 392 12.15 -26.07 35.06
N ASP A 393 11.93 -24.85 35.54
CA ASP A 393 10.68 -24.47 36.19
C ASP A 393 9.51 -24.41 35.20
N VAL A 394 9.73 -23.86 33.99
CA VAL A 394 8.73 -23.90 32.91
C VAL A 394 8.43 -25.34 32.51
N ALA A 395 9.45 -26.19 32.34
CA ALA A 395 9.25 -27.62 32.04
C ALA A 395 8.34 -28.30 33.07
N ARG A 396 8.55 -28.00 34.35
CA ARG A 396 7.78 -28.56 35.47
C ARG A 396 6.35 -28.03 35.52
N ARG A 397 6.13 -26.76 35.18
CA ARG A 397 4.82 -26.08 35.22
C ARG A 397 4.00 -26.24 33.94
N PHE A 398 4.65 -26.57 32.83
CA PHE A 398 4.01 -26.69 31.53
C PHE A 398 2.84 -27.68 31.55
N GLY A 399 1.70 -27.27 30.99
CA GLY A 399 0.51 -28.10 30.93
C GLY A 399 -0.24 -28.29 32.25
N ARG A 400 0.13 -27.58 33.33
CA ARG A 400 -0.60 -27.62 34.61
C ARG A 400 -1.87 -26.78 34.65
N LEU A 401 -1.96 -25.80 33.77
CA LEU A 401 -3.11 -24.91 33.62
C LEU A 401 -3.64 -25.07 32.19
N ARG A 402 -4.76 -25.76 32.04
CA ARG A 402 -5.32 -26.15 30.74
C ARG A 402 -6.64 -25.46 30.51
N VAL A 403 -6.81 -24.86 29.34
CA VAL A 403 -8.08 -24.27 28.90
C VAL A 403 -8.72 -25.22 27.90
N VAL A 404 -9.93 -25.66 28.22
CA VAL A 404 -10.70 -26.64 27.45
C VAL A 404 -12.00 -25.99 26.99
N ALA A 405 -12.35 -26.16 25.72
CA ALA A 405 -13.67 -25.73 25.24
C ALA A 405 -14.79 -26.53 25.92
N ASP A 406 -15.88 -25.86 26.23
CA ASP A 406 -17.15 -26.51 26.56
C ASP A 406 -17.76 -27.15 25.29
N GLU A 407 -18.74 -28.05 25.43
CA GLU A 407 -19.38 -28.76 24.30
C GLU A 407 -19.96 -27.79 23.25
N SER A 408 -20.41 -26.62 23.71
CA SER A 408 -20.94 -25.54 22.86
C SER A 408 -19.87 -24.74 22.10
N GLY A 409 -18.60 -24.80 22.53
CA GLY A 409 -17.49 -23.97 22.03
C GLY A 409 -17.56 -22.48 22.40
N VAL A 410 -18.65 -22.02 23.05
CA VAL A 410 -18.85 -20.61 23.42
C VAL A 410 -18.29 -20.31 24.81
N SER A 411 -18.37 -21.28 25.72
CA SER A 411 -17.79 -21.27 27.06
C SER A 411 -16.51 -22.11 27.14
N SER A 412 -15.78 -21.98 28.24
CA SER A 412 -14.61 -22.81 28.49
C SER A 412 -14.43 -23.16 29.97
N PHE A 413 -13.67 -24.23 30.18
CA PHE A 413 -13.23 -24.68 31.49
C PHE A 413 -11.72 -24.48 31.63
N ILE A 414 -11.30 -24.15 32.84
CA ILE A 414 -9.90 -24.06 33.23
C ILE A 414 -9.62 -25.20 34.19
N GLU A 415 -8.84 -26.17 33.74
CA GLU A 415 -8.40 -27.32 34.50
C GLU A 415 -7.03 -27.02 35.09
N VAL A 416 -6.90 -27.23 36.40
CA VAL A 416 -5.65 -27.09 37.13
C VAL A 416 -5.20 -28.43 37.70
N HIS A 417 -3.92 -28.59 37.97
CA HIS A 417 -3.41 -29.79 38.62
C HIS A 417 -3.39 -29.71 40.16
N GLU A 418 -3.53 -28.51 40.74
CA GLU A 418 -3.46 -28.27 42.17
C GLU A 418 -4.66 -27.41 42.64
N PRO A 419 -5.42 -27.82 43.69
CA PRO A 419 -6.61 -27.07 44.11
C PRO A 419 -6.32 -25.64 44.58
N ALA A 420 -5.12 -25.42 45.14
CA ALA A 420 -4.68 -24.10 45.58
C ALA A 420 -4.61 -23.10 44.41
N LEU A 421 -4.16 -23.55 43.22
CA LEU A 421 -4.12 -22.72 42.02
C LEU A 421 -5.53 -22.35 41.54
N ALA A 422 -6.51 -23.24 41.66
CA ALA A 422 -7.89 -22.90 41.32
C ALA A 422 -8.43 -21.80 42.24
N ILE A 423 -8.17 -21.90 43.54
CA ILE A 423 -8.58 -20.88 44.52
C ILE A 423 -7.87 -19.55 44.23
N GLU A 424 -6.58 -19.58 43.91
CA GLU A 424 -5.80 -18.39 43.53
C GLU A 424 -6.41 -17.72 42.29
N LEU A 425 -6.62 -18.46 41.20
CA LEU A 425 -7.17 -17.93 39.96
C LEU A 425 -8.58 -17.36 40.14
N ALA A 426 -9.43 -18.04 40.90
CA ALA A 426 -10.79 -17.56 41.20
C ALA A 426 -10.81 -16.23 41.96
N ASN A 427 -9.77 -15.96 42.76
CA ASN A 427 -9.66 -14.77 43.60
C ASN A 427 -8.72 -13.69 43.03
N ASP A 428 -8.00 -13.96 41.95
CA ASP A 428 -7.11 -12.98 41.31
C ASP A 428 -7.93 -11.80 40.74
N LEU A 429 -7.72 -10.62 41.33
CA LEU A 429 -8.43 -9.39 40.96
C LEU A 429 -8.22 -9.02 39.49
N ARG A 430 -7.08 -9.41 38.91
CA ARG A 430 -6.74 -9.13 37.51
C ARG A 430 -7.53 -10.00 36.53
N LEU A 431 -8.04 -11.15 36.99
CA LEU A 431 -8.84 -12.10 36.19
C LEU A 431 -10.35 -11.91 36.36
N ARG A 432 -10.80 -10.87 37.06
CA ARG A 432 -12.24 -10.59 37.27
C ARG A 432 -13.03 -10.49 35.96
N SER A 433 -12.40 -10.01 34.89
CA SER A 433 -13.00 -9.93 33.55
C SER A 433 -13.44 -11.29 33.02
N LEU A 434 -12.74 -12.37 33.36
CA LEU A 434 -13.09 -13.74 32.97
C LEU A 434 -14.25 -14.32 33.80
N GLY A 435 -14.60 -13.71 34.93
CA GLY A 435 -15.71 -14.17 35.78
C GLY A 435 -15.55 -15.64 36.20
N LEU A 436 -14.33 -16.04 36.59
CA LEU A 436 -14.01 -17.42 36.95
C LEU A 436 -14.86 -17.90 38.13
N ARG A 437 -15.51 -19.05 37.95
CA ARG A 437 -16.27 -19.72 39.01
C ARG A 437 -15.74 -21.13 39.20
N GLN A 438 -15.27 -21.44 40.40
CA GLN A 438 -14.85 -22.79 40.72
C GLN A 438 -16.09 -23.71 40.79
N ILE A 439 -16.16 -24.68 39.89
CA ILE A 439 -17.27 -25.66 39.82
C ILE A 439 -16.87 -26.99 40.45
N GLU A 440 -15.58 -27.32 40.42
CA GLU A 440 -14.99 -28.50 41.04
C GLU A 440 -13.63 -28.13 41.66
N GLN A 441 -13.04 -29.01 42.47
CA GLN A 441 -11.77 -28.74 43.15
C GLN A 441 -10.64 -28.34 42.19
N LEU A 442 -10.61 -28.93 41.00
CA LEU A 442 -9.57 -28.72 39.98
C LEU A 442 -10.09 -28.04 38.72
N ARG A 443 -11.31 -27.51 38.74
CA ARG A 443 -11.97 -27.00 37.54
C ARG A 443 -12.72 -25.71 37.79
N LEU A 444 -12.42 -24.69 36.99
CA LEU A 444 -13.15 -23.44 36.95
C LEU A 444 -13.92 -23.32 35.64
N PHE A 445 -15.10 -22.72 35.71
CA PHE A 445 -15.90 -22.34 34.56
C PHE A 445 -15.70 -20.87 34.25
N THR A 446 -15.67 -20.55 32.95
CA THR A 446 -15.86 -19.21 32.45
C THR A 446 -16.84 -19.21 31.27
N LYS A 447 -17.63 -18.14 31.19
CA LYS A 447 -18.59 -17.93 30.09
C LYS A 447 -17.92 -17.51 28.76
N PHE A 448 -16.61 -17.31 28.77
CA PHE A 448 -15.85 -16.86 27.61
C PHE A 448 -15.26 -18.05 26.85
N SER A 449 -15.00 -17.84 25.56
CA SER A 449 -14.39 -18.85 24.70
C SER A 449 -12.97 -19.20 25.15
N THR A 450 -12.48 -20.35 24.69
CA THR A 450 -11.13 -20.85 24.98
C THR A 450 -10.05 -19.82 24.65
N ASP A 451 -10.18 -19.08 23.55
CA ASP A 451 -9.17 -18.08 23.15
C ASP A 451 -9.14 -16.89 24.10
N VAL A 452 -10.30 -16.34 24.45
CA VAL A 452 -10.39 -15.21 25.39
C VAL A 452 -9.79 -15.61 26.74
N ALA A 453 -10.16 -16.78 27.26
CA ALA A 453 -9.61 -17.29 28.51
C ALA A 453 -8.08 -17.50 28.42
N TYR A 454 -7.59 -18.13 27.35
CA TYR A 454 -6.17 -18.38 27.11
C TYR A 454 -5.35 -17.08 27.08
N TYR A 455 -5.75 -16.10 26.27
CA TYR A 455 -5.01 -14.85 26.13
C TYR A 455 -5.05 -14.02 27.41
N THR A 456 -6.21 -13.88 28.06
CA THR A 456 -6.32 -13.11 29.31
C THR A 456 -5.51 -13.75 30.45
N LEU A 457 -5.47 -15.09 30.56
CA LEU A 457 -4.63 -15.75 31.55
C LEU A 457 -3.14 -15.44 31.33
N ARG A 458 -2.68 -15.49 30.07
CA ARG A 458 -1.28 -15.24 29.71
C ARG A 458 -0.86 -13.79 29.86
N GLU A 459 -1.72 -12.84 29.50
CA GLU A 459 -1.49 -11.40 29.74
C GLU A 459 -1.26 -11.10 31.24
N ASN A 460 -1.82 -11.94 32.12
CA ASN A 460 -1.66 -11.83 33.57
C ASN A 460 -0.53 -12.71 34.15
N GLY A 461 0.29 -13.31 33.29
CA GLY A 461 1.49 -14.08 33.67
C GLY A 461 1.27 -15.58 33.91
N HIS A 462 0.06 -16.10 33.65
CA HIS A 462 -0.25 -17.51 33.88
C HIS A 462 0.12 -18.37 32.67
N LEU A 463 0.80 -19.51 32.91
CA LEU A 463 1.25 -20.44 31.86
C LEU A 463 0.10 -21.35 31.37
N ALA A 464 -0.96 -20.74 30.86
CA ALA A 464 -2.11 -21.44 30.31
C ALA A 464 -1.78 -22.04 28.95
N VAL A 465 -2.22 -23.28 28.74
CA VAL A 465 -2.17 -23.97 27.44
C VAL A 465 -3.58 -24.34 27.00
N ARG A 466 -3.82 -24.40 25.69
CA ARG A 466 -5.08 -24.90 25.14
C ARG A 466 -5.00 -26.40 24.94
N VAL A 467 -6.09 -27.10 25.28
CA VAL A 467 -6.21 -28.53 25.01
C VAL A 467 -7.54 -28.86 24.36
N THR A 468 -7.51 -29.84 23.46
CA THR A 468 -8.72 -30.46 22.92
C THR A 468 -9.48 -31.21 24.00
N ALA A 469 -10.75 -31.56 23.77
CA ALA A 469 -11.52 -32.44 24.65
C ALA A 469 -10.83 -33.80 24.90
N LYS A 470 -9.91 -34.23 24.03
CA LYS A 470 -9.10 -35.45 24.17
C LYS A 470 -7.80 -35.22 24.96
N GLY A 471 -7.59 -34.04 25.53
CA GLY A 471 -6.41 -33.67 26.32
C GLY A 471 -5.15 -33.39 25.50
N LYS A 472 -5.21 -33.41 24.16
CA LYS A 472 -4.07 -33.04 23.31
C LYS A 472 -3.90 -31.53 23.29
N ILE A 473 -2.66 -31.05 23.49
CA ILE A 473 -2.31 -29.63 23.39
C ILE A 473 -2.62 -29.15 21.97
N VAL A 474 -3.37 -28.05 21.91
CA VAL A 474 -3.62 -27.29 20.69
C VAL A 474 -2.49 -26.30 20.61
N SER A 475 -1.59 -26.49 19.64
CA SER A 475 -0.57 -25.51 19.36
C SER A 475 -1.24 -24.18 19.12
N PRO A 476 -0.74 -23.06 19.67
CA PRO A 476 -1.14 -21.77 19.18
C PRO A 476 -0.87 -21.78 17.69
N GLU A 477 -1.95 -21.87 16.91
CA GLU A 477 -1.86 -21.75 15.47
C GLU A 477 -1.01 -20.51 15.23
N LYS A 478 0.20 -20.72 14.68
CA LYS A 478 1.01 -19.63 14.12
C LYS A 478 -0.01 -18.81 13.39
N ILE A 479 -0.16 -17.53 13.80
CA ILE A 479 -1.10 -16.59 13.22
C ILE A 479 -1.23 -16.96 11.77
N ALA A 480 -2.39 -17.54 11.45
CA ALA A 480 -2.60 -18.13 10.16
C ALA A 480 -2.16 -17.08 9.16
N PHE A 481 -1.25 -17.44 8.25
CA PHE A 481 -1.21 -16.82 6.93
C PHE A 481 -2.60 -17.08 6.34
N GLY A 482 -3.54 -16.26 6.76
CA GLY A 482 -4.95 -16.59 6.91
C GLY A 482 -5.80 -15.33 6.98
N ALA A 483 -5.22 -14.17 6.69
CA ALA A 483 -5.83 -13.45 5.60
C ALA A 483 -5.72 -14.39 4.39
N GLN A 484 -6.85 -14.96 3.94
CA GLN A 484 -6.98 -15.25 2.52
C GLN A 484 -6.36 -14.07 1.79
N ALA A 485 -5.66 -14.32 0.67
CA ALA A 485 -5.29 -13.25 -0.22
C ALA A 485 -6.58 -12.54 -0.64
N VAL A 486 -7.03 -11.57 0.16
CA VAL A 486 -7.90 -10.51 -0.27
C VAL A 486 -6.96 -9.78 -1.18
N SER A 487 -6.92 -10.20 -2.45
CA SER A 487 -6.38 -9.37 -3.52
C SER A 487 -6.90 -8.00 -3.20
N PRO A 488 -6.03 -7.01 -2.92
CA PRO A 488 -6.49 -5.69 -2.51
C PRO A 488 -7.42 -5.23 -3.62
N VAL A 489 -8.72 -5.30 -3.36
CA VAL A 489 -9.74 -5.08 -4.38
C VAL A 489 -9.61 -3.60 -4.68
N ASN A 490 -8.93 -3.29 -5.78
CA ASN A 490 -8.64 -1.91 -6.14
C ASN A 490 -10.00 -1.22 -6.37
N PRO A 491 -10.40 -0.23 -5.55
CA PRO A 491 -11.72 0.37 -5.65
C PRO A 491 -12.00 0.93 -7.05
N ILE A 492 -10.94 1.34 -7.76
CA ILE A 492 -11.00 1.79 -9.15
C ILE A 492 -11.41 0.63 -10.05
N GLU A 493 -10.79 -0.55 -9.94
CA GLU A 493 -11.12 -1.73 -10.74
C GLU A 493 -12.55 -2.19 -10.50
N VAL A 494 -13.04 -2.18 -9.25
CA VAL A 494 -14.45 -2.47 -8.95
C VAL A 494 -15.38 -1.46 -9.61
N THR A 495 -15.01 -0.19 -9.57
CA THR A 495 -15.81 0.87 -10.19
C THR A 495 -15.82 0.68 -11.71
N LEU A 496 -14.67 0.41 -12.33
CA LEU A 496 -14.56 0.16 -13.77
C LEU A 496 -15.35 -1.08 -14.20
N ALA A 497 -15.30 -2.17 -13.44
CA ALA A 497 -16.12 -3.35 -13.69
C ALA A 497 -17.62 -3.03 -13.66
N LYS A 498 -18.07 -2.21 -12.68
CA LYS A 498 -19.46 -1.72 -12.63
C LYS A 498 -19.82 -0.85 -13.83
N LEU A 499 -18.92 0.05 -14.24
CA LEU A 499 -19.11 0.92 -15.41
C LEU A 499 -19.23 0.10 -16.70
N ARG A 500 -18.37 -0.91 -16.89
CA ARG A 500 -18.42 -1.83 -18.03
C ARG A 500 -19.70 -2.65 -18.07
N ALA A 501 -20.13 -3.17 -16.92
CA ALA A 501 -21.39 -3.91 -16.82
C ALA A 501 -22.61 -3.02 -17.12
N ALA A 502 -22.62 -1.77 -16.63
CA ALA A 502 -23.66 -0.79 -16.95
C ALA A 502 -23.67 -0.39 -18.44
N ASP A 503 -22.50 -0.27 -19.07
CA ASP A 503 -22.37 0.05 -20.49
C ASP A 503 -22.76 -1.13 -21.39
N SER A 504 -22.49 -2.37 -20.97
CA SER A 504 -22.83 -3.60 -21.72
C SER A 504 -24.31 -3.97 -21.61
N SER A 505 -24.95 -3.66 -20.48
CA SER A 505 -26.40 -3.87 -20.26
C SER A 505 -27.27 -2.80 -20.92
N ALA A 506 -26.70 -1.63 -21.20
CA ALA A 506 -27.28 -0.62 -22.06
C ALA A 506 -26.95 -0.95 -23.53
N GLY A 507 -27.73 -1.83 -24.15
CA GLY A 507 -27.59 -2.14 -25.57
C GLY A 507 -27.55 -0.86 -26.41
N SER A 508 -26.65 -0.80 -27.39
CA SER A 508 -26.40 0.35 -28.24
C SER A 508 -27.56 0.63 -29.22
N SER A 509 -28.72 1.04 -28.70
CA SER A 509 -29.77 1.65 -29.51
C SER A 509 -29.45 3.14 -29.70
N ASP A 510 -29.60 3.64 -30.92
CA ASP A 510 -29.43 5.06 -31.27
C ASP A 510 -30.30 5.98 -30.37
N ASP A 511 -31.45 5.47 -29.93
CA ASP A 511 -32.37 6.16 -29.02
C ASP A 511 -31.80 6.34 -27.60
N ASP A 512 -31.06 5.37 -27.07
CA ASP A 512 -30.44 5.47 -25.73
C ASP A 512 -29.29 6.48 -25.71
N THR A 513 -28.56 6.59 -26.82
CA THR A 513 -27.51 7.60 -27.02
C THR A 513 -28.11 9.01 -27.04
N LYS A 514 -29.21 9.22 -27.78
CA LYS A 514 -29.93 10.51 -27.81
C LYS A 514 -30.50 10.85 -26.44
N LEU A 515 -31.06 9.87 -25.73
CA LEU A 515 -31.60 10.01 -24.38
C LEU A 515 -30.54 10.55 -23.40
N ARG A 516 -29.35 9.96 -23.42
CA ARG A 516 -28.21 10.37 -22.58
C ARG A 516 -27.67 11.74 -22.97
N GLN A 517 -27.55 12.05 -24.26
CA GLN A 517 -27.11 13.37 -24.72
C GLN A 517 -28.05 14.48 -24.25
N VAL A 518 -29.37 14.24 -24.28
CA VAL A 518 -30.37 15.17 -23.74
C VAL A 518 -30.24 15.31 -22.21
N GLN A 519 -30.10 14.20 -21.48
CA GLN A 519 -29.92 14.24 -20.02
C GLN A 519 -28.66 15.01 -19.61
N LEU A 520 -27.55 14.82 -20.33
CA LEU A 520 -26.31 15.56 -20.12
C LEU A 520 -26.50 17.05 -20.38
N ALA A 521 -27.21 17.41 -21.46
CA ALA A 521 -27.52 18.80 -21.79
C ALA A 521 -28.36 19.48 -20.70
N ILE A 522 -29.37 18.77 -20.14
CA ILE A 522 -30.19 19.27 -19.02
C ILE A 522 -29.31 19.49 -17.78
N LYS A 523 -28.48 18.51 -17.41
CA LYS A 523 -27.59 18.57 -16.24
C LYS A 523 -26.62 19.75 -16.32
N ASN A 524 -26.08 20.01 -17.50
CA ASN A 524 -25.06 21.05 -17.74
C ASN A 524 -25.65 22.39 -18.24
N LYS A 525 -26.98 22.50 -18.37
CA LYS A 525 -27.67 23.67 -18.97
C LYS A 525 -27.10 24.07 -20.34
N ALA A 526 -26.74 23.08 -21.15
CA ALA A 526 -26.17 23.27 -22.47
C ALA A 526 -27.26 23.29 -23.55
N ASN A 527 -27.06 24.06 -24.62
CA ASN A 527 -27.98 24.07 -25.75
C ASN A 527 -27.76 22.82 -26.62
N ILE A 528 -28.83 22.37 -27.28
CA ILE A 528 -28.79 21.25 -28.23
C ILE A 528 -29.41 21.67 -29.56
N ARG A 529 -28.75 21.29 -30.65
CA ARG A 529 -29.27 21.34 -32.01
C ARG A 529 -29.89 19.99 -32.34
N VAL A 530 -31.17 19.98 -32.70
CA VAL A 530 -31.92 18.76 -33.02
C VAL A 530 -32.52 18.87 -34.42
N VAL A 531 -32.38 17.81 -35.21
CA VAL A 531 -33.12 17.61 -36.47
C VAL A 531 -34.27 16.66 -36.17
N TYR A 532 -35.49 17.14 -36.37
CA TYR A 532 -36.73 16.46 -36.03
C TYR A 532 -37.57 16.22 -37.29
N VAL A 533 -38.08 15.01 -37.45
CA VAL A 533 -39.01 14.65 -38.53
C VAL A 533 -40.45 14.78 -38.05
N GLY A 534 -41.19 15.69 -38.70
CA GLY A 534 -42.61 15.93 -38.46
C GLY A 534 -43.50 14.79 -38.93
N ARG A 535 -44.78 14.82 -38.55
CA ARG A 535 -45.78 13.81 -38.97
C ARG A 535 -46.10 13.88 -40.47
N ASP A 536 -45.79 15.01 -41.09
CA ASP A 536 -45.85 15.29 -42.52
C ASP A 536 -44.61 14.82 -43.29
N GLY A 537 -43.61 14.24 -42.60
CA GLY A 537 -42.36 13.78 -43.20
C GLY A 537 -41.34 14.89 -43.47
N GLY A 538 -41.64 16.14 -43.10
CA GLY A 538 -40.70 17.25 -43.22
C GLY A 538 -39.63 17.21 -42.13
N GLU A 539 -38.38 17.54 -42.50
CA GLU A 539 -37.27 17.71 -41.56
C GLU A 539 -37.19 19.16 -41.06
N TYR A 540 -37.08 19.32 -39.74
CA TYR A 540 -37.00 20.62 -39.07
C TYR A 540 -35.79 20.66 -38.13
N GLU A 541 -34.99 21.72 -38.22
CA GLU A 541 -33.84 21.94 -37.35
C GLU A 541 -34.17 22.97 -36.25
N PHE A 542 -33.97 22.59 -34.99
CA PHE A 542 -34.18 23.47 -33.83
C PHE A 542 -32.92 23.59 -32.97
N VAL A 543 -32.69 24.76 -32.37
CA VAL A 543 -31.72 24.96 -31.30
C VAL A 543 -32.49 25.16 -30.00
N LEU A 544 -32.42 24.17 -29.12
CA LEU A 544 -33.22 24.08 -27.90
C LEU A 544 -32.34 24.18 -26.66
N GLU A 545 -32.83 24.89 -25.65
CA GLU A 545 -32.37 24.77 -24.26
C GLU A 545 -33.22 23.70 -23.57
N PRO A 546 -32.70 22.49 -23.29
CA PRO A 546 -33.50 21.39 -22.80
C PRO A 546 -33.83 21.57 -21.32
N ILE A 547 -35.13 21.51 -21.00
CA ILE A 547 -35.70 21.75 -19.66
C ILE A 547 -35.94 20.42 -18.94
N GLY A 548 -36.37 19.39 -19.67
CA GLY A 548 -36.73 18.11 -19.07
C GLY A 548 -36.97 17.02 -20.11
N LEU A 549 -36.82 15.78 -19.67
CA LEU A 549 -37.10 14.60 -20.48
C LEU A 549 -37.99 13.64 -19.69
N ALA A 550 -39.16 13.32 -20.24
CA ALA A 550 -40.09 12.37 -19.63
C ALA A 550 -40.82 11.57 -20.72
N ASN A 551 -41.04 10.27 -20.48
CA ASN A 551 -41.77 9.37 -21.38
C ASN A 551 -41.27 9.39 -22.84
N GLY A 552 -39.95 9.48 -23.04
CA GLY A 552 -39.34 9.55 -24.39
C GLY A 552 -39.61 10.86 -25.14
N ARG A 553 -40.00 11.94 -24.44
CA ARG A 553 -40.23 13.26 -25.02
C ARG A 553 -39.30 14.30 -24.39
N LEU A 554 -38.59 15.02 -25.24
CA LEU A 554 -37.73 16.15 -24.90
C LEU A 554 -38.55 17.43 -24.85
N ARG A 555 -38.56 18.11 -23.70
CA ARG A 555 -39.08 19.46 -23.56
C ARG A 555 -37.91 20.44 -23.51
N GLY A 556 -37.94 21.46 -24.37
CA GLY A 556 -36.91 22.50 -24.40
C GLY A 556 -37.43 23.82 -24.95
N ARG A 557 -36.76 24.92 -24.60
CA ARG A 557 -37.08 26.26 -25.09
C ARG A 557 -36.34 26.52 -26.39
N ASP A 558 -37.06 26.83 -27.46
CA ASP A 558 -36.49 27.24 -28.74
C ASP A 558 -36.07 28.71 -28.67
N ARG A 559 -34.77 28.99 -28.74
CA ARG A 559 -34.25 30.37 -28.65
C ARG A 559 -34.63 31.25 -29.84
N LYS A 560 -34.86 30.68 -31.02
CA LYS A 560 -35.18 31.48 -32.22
C LYS A 560 -36.63 31.94 -32.22
N ALA A 561 -37.52 31.07 -31.75
CA ALA A 561 -38.96 31.34 -31.73
C ALA A 561 -39.48 31.82 -30.36
N ASP A 562 -38.63 31.79 -29.32
CA ASP A 562 -38.95 32.07 -27.92
C ASP A 562 -40.18 31.32 -27.37
N ILE A 563 -40.34 30.06 -27.81
CA ILE A 563 -41.43 29.18 -27.36
C ILE A 563 -40.91 27.87 -26.81
N GLU A 564 -41.68 27.24 -25.92
CA GLU A 564 -41.38 25.87 -25.46
C GLU A 564 -41.88 24.84 -26.47
N ARG A 565 -41.03 23.87 -26.80
CA ARG A 565 -41.34 22.75 -27.69
C ARG A 565 -41.20 21.42 -26.95
N THR A 566 -42.07 20.48 -27.29
CA THR A 566 -42.00 19.09 -26.79
C THR A 566 -41.90 18.12 -27.97
N LEU A 567 -40.73 17.52 -28.16
CA LEU A 567 -40.40 16.65 -29.30
C LEU A 567 -40.25 15.19 -28.84
N PRO A 568 -40.91 14.20 -29.48
CA PRO A 568 -40.61 12.79 -29.31
C PRO A 568 -39.16 12.46 -29.72
N LEU A 569 -38.41 11.78 -28.86
CA LEU A 569 -37.01 11.38 -29.13
C LEU A 569 -36.90 10.48 -30.36
N ALA A 570 -37.86 9.56 -30.54
CA ALA A 570 -37.90 8.62 -31.67
C ALA A 570 -37.95 9.32 -33.04
N ASN A 571 -38.37 10.59 -33.09
CA ASN A 571 -38.48 11.38 -34.31
C ASN A 571 -37.27 12.32 -34.52
N ILE A 572 -36.29 12.28 -33.61
CA ILE A 572 -35.05 13.07 -33.74
C ILE A 572 -34.05 12.22 -34.53
N THR A 573 -33.75 12.64 -35.75
CA THR A 573 -32.80 11.94 -36.62
C THR A 573 -31.36 12.36 -36.36
N LYS A 574 -31.14 13.58 -35.88
CA LYS A 574 -29.80 14.08 -35.53
C LYS A 574 -29.85 14.94 -34.27
N LEU A 575 -28.90 14.74 -33.36
CA LEU A 575 -28.77 15.52 -32.12
C LEU A 575 -27.31 15.91 -31.89
N GLU A 576 -27.05 17.20 -31.71
CA GLU A 576 -25.72 17.75 -31.46
C GLU A 576 -25.75 18.76 -30.31
N LEU A 577 -24.82 18.65 -29.36
CA LEU A 577 -24.62 19.66 -28.31
C LEU A 577 -23.92 20.88 -28.92
N THR A 578 -24.44 22.08 -28.63
CA THR A 578 -23.96 23.39 -29.14
C THR A 578 -23.47 24.31 -28.06
#